data_AF-A0A6V7WHG0-F1
#
_entry.id   AF-A0A6V7WHG0-F1
#
_cell.length_a   1.000
_cell.length_b   1.000
_cell.length_c   1.000
_cell.angle_alpha   90.00
_cell.angle_beta   90.00
_cell.angle_gamma   90.00
#
_symmetry.space_group_name_H-M   'P 1'
#
loop_
_entity.id
_entity.type
_entity.pdbx_description
1 polymer ?
#
loop_
_entity_poly.entity_id
_entity_poly.type
_entity_poly.pdbx_seq_one_letter_code
_entity_poly.pdbx_strand_id
1 'polypeptide(L)'
;MPLLFEFFTSITRPINFLKQKQFLFIALSSFLSMAIFWQNNTLALYTFWKMIELIYYKLICSNNLPIIPGGDVLLFCTLSSYLLGLAVLGPHLLRRNYYKFLCSATGNKLQLFNRPLIEAFFGFNSSKLYKNFWPKLEPKLLTINPAFYCLKSQHF
;
A
#
# COMPACT_ATOMS: atom_id res chain seq x y z
N MET A 1 17.83 7.66 22.23
CA MET A 1 17.31 8.93 21.68
C MET A 1 18.23 9.69 20.71
N PRO A 2 19.41 9.20 20.23
CA PRO A 2 20.21 9.98 19.26
C PRO A 2 19.63 9.96 17.83
N LEU A 3 19.02 8.85 17.40
CA LEU A 3 18.46 8.71 16.05
C LEU A 3 17.35 9.71 15.73
N LEU A 4 16.47 9.98 16.69
CA LEU A 4 15.36 10.94 16.51
C LEU A 4 15.90 12.36 16.34
N PHE A 5 16.93 12.72 17.12
CA PHE A 5 17.59 14.02 17.02
C PHE A 5 18.38 14.16 15.71
N GLU A 6 19.10 13.12 15.28
CA GLU A 6 19.75 13.11 13.96
C GLU A 6 18.75 13.20 12.82
N PHE A 7 17.59 12.54 12.93
CA PHE A 7 16.52 12.65 11.95
C PHE A 7 15.97 14.09 11.85
N PHE A 8 15.68 14.73 12.99
CA PHE A 8 15.21 16.11 13.03
C PHE A 8 16.25 17.11 12.51
N THR A 9 17.53 16.95 12.87
CA THR A 9 18.61 17.81 12.38
C THR A 9 18.93 17.56 10.91
N SER A 10 18.71 16.36 10.39
CA SER A 10 18.86 16.05 8.97
C SER A 10 17.77 16.70 8.11
N ILE A 11 16.53 16.77 8.63
CA ILE A 11 15.42 17.50 7.99
C ILE A 11 15.72 19.00 7.84
N THR A 12 16.44 19.59 8.80
CA THR A 12 16.73 21.02 8.82
C THR A 12 18.01 21.41 8.07
N ARG A 13 18.82 20.45 7.61
CA ARG A 13 20.02 20.76 6.80
C ARG A 13 19.60 21.30 5.42
N PRO A 14 20.18 22.42 4.95
CA PRO A 14 19.97 22.87 3.59
C PRO A 14 20.57 21.84 2.64
N ILE A 15 19.70 21.04 2.04
CA ILE A 15 20.02 20.07 1.00
C ILE A 15 20.82 20.78 -0.10
N ASN A 16 21.89 20.16 -0.61
CA ASN A 16 22.60 20.62 -1.81
C ASN A 16 21.62 20.68 -3.01
N PHE A 17 20.96 21.82 -3.13
CA PHE A 17 19.61 21.94 -3.69
C PHE A 17 19.57 21.77 -5.20
N LEU A 18 20.60 22.23 -5.90
CA LEU A 18 20.59 22.33 -7.36
C LEU A 18 20.75 20.97 -8.06
N LYS A 19 21.76 20.17 -7.65
CA LYS A 19 22.05 18.87 -8.28
C LYS A 19 21.02 17.80 -7.90
N GLN A 20 20.44 17.90 -6.69
CA GLN A 20 19.44 16.96 -6.20
C GLN A 20 18.04 17.27 -6.76
N LYS A 21 17.67 18.55 -6.94
CA LYS A 21 16.44 18.94 -7.65
C LYS A 21 16.41 18.41 -9.06
N GLN A 22 17.47 18.61 -9.85
CA GLN A 22 17.52 18.13 -11.24
C GLN A 22 17.28 16.62 -11.32
N PHE A 23 17.93 15.85 -10.44
CA PHE A 23 17.70 14.40 -10.38
C PHE A 23 16.28 14.02 -10.00
N LEU A 24 15.70 14.68 -9.00
CA LEU A 24 14.30 14.45 -8.61
C LEU A 24 13.35 14.77 -9.76
N PHE A 25 13.54 15.90 -10.44
CA PHE A 25 12.74 16.27 -11.61
C PHE A 25 12.85 15.26 -12.75
N ILE A 26 14.05 14.76 -13.05
CA ILE A 26 14.26 13.72 -14.08
C ILE A 26 13.60 12.40 -13.67
N ALA A 27 13.70 12.02 -12.40
CA ALA A 27 13.09 10.79 -11.89
C ALA A 27 11.55 10.86 -11.91
N LEU A 28 10.99 11.99 -11.49
CA LEU A 28 9.55 12.26 -11.53
C LEU A 28 9.03 12.33 -12.97
N SER A 29 9.72 13.01 -13.88
CA SER A 29 9.29 13.10 -15.28
C SER A 29 9.33 11.74 -15.99
N SER A 30 10.35 10.92 -15.71
CA SER A 30 10.46 9.56 -16.24
C SER A 30 9.34 8.65 -15.72
N PHE A 31 9.04 8.73 -14.42
CA PHE A 31 7.92 8.00 -13.83
C PHE A 31 6.58 8.45 -14.43
N LEU A 32 6.35 9.76 -14.53
CA LEU A 32 5.11 10.33 -15.02
C LEU A 32 4.88 9.99 -16.50
N SER A 33 5.94 10.02 -17.31
CA SER A 33 5.90 9.56 -18.70
C SER A 33 5.50 8.08 -18.78
N MET A 34 6.13 7.20 -17.99
CA MET A 34 5.76 5.79 -17.98
C MET A 34 4.32 5.55 -17.49
N ALA A 35 3.87 6.29 -16.47
CA ALA A 35 2.52 6.15 -15.93
C ALA A 35 1.42 6.61 -16.92
N ILE A 36 1.69 7.63 -17.73
CA ILE A 36 0.73 8.18 -18.69
C ILE A 36 0.74 7.39 -20.01
N PHE A 37 1.93 7.00 -20.49
CA PHE A 37 2.07 6.34 -21.79
C PHE A 37 1.88 4.82 -21.74
N TRP A 38 2.13 4.15 -20.61
CA TRP A 38 1.97 2.70 -20.51
C TRP A 38 0.66 2.30 -19.81
N GLN A 39 -0.21 1.59 -20.54
CA GLN A 39 -1.46 0.98 -20.03
C GLN A 39 -1.23 0.01 -18.86
N ASN A 40 0.00 -0.50 -18.70
CA ASN A 40 0.32 -1.52 -17.73
C ASN A 40 0.65 -0.91 -16.35
N ASN A 41 -0.36 -0.69 -15.52
CA ASN A 41 -0.23 -0.17 -14.15
C ASN A 41 0.81 -0.92 -13.29
N THR A 42 1.08 -2.19 -13.57
CA THR A 42 2.09 -2.98 -12.84
C THR A 42 3.52 -2.50 -13.11
N LEU A 43 3.83 -2.09 -14.35
CA LEU A 43 5.16 -1.59 -14.70
C LEU A 43 5.38 -0.20 -14.12
N ALA A 44 4.37 0.67 -14.21
CA ALA A 44 4.41 2.00 -13.59
C ALA A 44 4.61 1.91 -12.07
N LEU A 45 3.92 1.00 -11.39
CA LEU A 45 4.10 0.80 -9.94
C LEU A 45 5.49 0.26 -9.60
N TYR A 46 6.04 -0.64 -10.42
CA TYR A 46 7.38 -1.16 -10.21
C TYR A 46 8.45 -0.07 -10.40
N THR A 47 8.35 0.74 -11.46
CA THR A 47 9.29 1.84 -11.71
C THR A 47 9.17 2.92 -10.65
N PHE A 48 7.95 3.20 -10.15
CA PHE A 48 7.73 4.06 -8.99
C PHE A 48 8.50 3.59 -7.76
N TRP A 49 8.41 2.31 -7.43
CA TRP A 49 9.09 1.77 -6.25
C TRP A 49 10.60 1.77 -6.39
N LYS A 50 11.11 1.43 -7.57
CA LYS A 50 12.55 1.54 -7.85
C LYS A 50 13.02 2.99 -7.80
N MET A 51 12.19 3.95 -8.21
CA MET A 51 12.50 5.37 -8.09
C MET A 51 12.61 5.82 -6.63
N ILE A 52 11.71 5.36 -5.75
CA ILE A 52 11.79 5.65 -4.31
C ILE A 52 13.04 5.04 -3.68
N GLU A 53 13.38 3.79 -4.02
CA GLU A 53 14.59 3.11 -3.55
C GLU A 53 15.87 3.87 -3.98
N LEU A 54 15.94 4.31 -5.24
CA LEU A 54 17.05 5.12 -5.74
C LEU A 54 17.18 6.47 -5.04
N ILE A 55 16.05 7.13 -4.77
CA ILE A 55 16.03 8.40 -4.01
C ILE A 55 16.58 8.18 -2.60
N TYR A 56 16.15 7.10 -1.93
CA TYR A 56 16.60 6.75 -0.59
C TYR A 56 18.13 6.57 -0.53
N TYR A 57 18.70 5.73 -1.41
CA TYR A 57 20.15 5.54 -1.46
C TYR A 57 20.90 6.82 -1.81
N LYS A 58 20.39 7.61 -2.75
CA LYS A 58 21.04 8.87 -3.14
C LYS A 58 21.05 9.88 -1.99
N LEU A 59 19.99 9.93 -1.18
CA LEU A 59 19.91 10.78 0.00
C LEU A 59 20.93 10.37 1.06
N ILE A 60 21.10 9.06 1.30
CA ILE A 60 22.15 8.52 2.18
C ILE A 60 23.54 8.90 1.68
N CYS A 61 23.82 8.68 0.39
CA CYS A 61 25.13 9.03 -0.19
C CYS A 61 25.44 10.54 -0.11
N SER A 62 24.42 11.39 -0.14
CA SER A 62 24.57 12.83 0.04
C SER A 62 24.74 13.28 1.50
N ASN A 63 24.76 12.36 2.47
CA ASN A 63 24.76 12.62 3.92
C ASN A 63 23.57 13.49 4.40
N ASN A 64 22.47 13.47 3.63
CA ASN A 64 21.26 14.24 3.90
C ASN A 64 20.20 13.46 4.67
N LEU A 65 20.37 12.15 4.81
CA LEU A 65 19.58 11.30 5.69
C LEU A 65 20.52 10.46 6.55
N PRO A 66 20.25 10.28 7.84
CA PRO A 66 20.99 9.33 8.66
C PRO A 66 20.76 7.92 8.13
N ILE A 67 21.77 7.07 8.23
CA ILE A 67 21.67 5.66 7.84
C ILE A 67 20.73 4.98 8.84
N ILE A 68 19.51 4.65 8.38
CA ILE A 68 18.54 3.93 9.18
C ILE A 68 18.88 2.44 9.06
N PRO A 69 19.19 1.73 10.17
CA PRO A 69 19.40 0.29 10.10
C PRO A 69 18.11 -0.39 9.63
N GLY A 70 18.18 -1.12 8.52
CA GLY A 70 17.03 -1.78 7.90
C GLY A 70 16.04 -0.84 7.20
N GLY A 71 16.47 0.33 6.72
CA GLY A 71 15.59 1.25 6.00
C GLY A 71 15.00 0.67 4.71
N ASP A 72 15.73 -0.22 4.05
CA ASP A 72 15.25 -1.06 2.94
C ASP A 72 14.09 -1.97 3.36
N VAL A 73 14.18 -2.59 4.55
CA VAL A 73 13.11 -3.41 5.13
C VAL A 73 11.89 -2.56 5.46
N LEU A 74 12.08 -1.35 6.01
CA LEU A 74 10.98 -0.43 6.28
C LEU A 74 10.26 -0.02 5.00
N LEU A 75 11.02 0.35 3.96
CA LEU A 75 10.46 0.62 2.65
C LEU A 75 9.66 -0.59 2.17
N PHE A 76 10.26 -1.79 2.15
CA PHE A 76 9.59 -3.03 1.75
C PHE A 76 8.29 -3.30 2.53
N CYS A 77 8.28 -3.08 3.85
CA CYS A 77 7.11 -3.22 4.70
C CYS A 77 6.00 -2.22 4.32
N THR A 78 6.34 -0.96 4.06
CA THR A 78 5.35 0.05 3.62
C THR A 78 4.74 -0.32 2.26
N LEU A 79 5.54 -0.84 1.32
CA LEU A 79 5.04 -1.28 0.00
C LEU A 79 4.05 -2.42 0.17
N SER A 80 4.47 -3.41 0.96
CA SER A 80 3.70 -4.62 1.20
C SER A 80 2.39 -4.29 1.91
N SER A 81 2.41 -3.38 2.89
CA SER A 81 1.21 -2.88 3.57
C SER A 81 0.26 -2.20 2.59
N TYR A 82 0.77 -1.30 1.73
CA TYR A 82 -0.04 -0.61 0.72
C TYR A 82 -0.71 -1.58 -0.26
N LEU A 83 0.03 -2.57 -0.77
CA LEU A 83 -0.48 -3.60 -1.68
C LEU A 83 -1.53 -4.50 -1.02
N LEU A 84 -1.32 -4.88 0.24
CA LEU A 84 -2.29 -5.64 1.01
C LEU A 84 -3.56 -4.81 1.28
N GLY A 85 -3.43 -3.53 1.59
CA GLY A 85 -4.55 -2.60 1.74
C GLY A 85 -5.39 -2.50 0.45
N LEU A 86 -4.73 -2.36 -0.70
CA LEU A 86 -5.39 -2.41 -2.01
C LEU A 86 -6.08 -3.75 -2.27
N ALA A 87 -5.47 -4.88 -1.88
CA ALA A 87 -6.07 -6.20 -2.04
C ALA A 87 -7.35 -6.40 -1.20
N VAL A 88 -7.43 -5.74 -0.04
CA VAL A 88 -8.62 -5.75 0.81
C VAL A 88 -9.70 -4.82 0.25
N LEU A 89 -9.37 -3.55 0.05
CA LEU A 89 -10.34 -2.51 -0.33
C LEU A 89 -10.81 -2.60 -1.78
N GLY A 90 -9.88 -2.84 -2.72
CA GLY A 90 -10.13 -2.72 -4.15
C GLY A 90 -9.36 -3.77 -4.94
N PRO A 91 -9.66 -5.08 -4.77
CA PRO A 91 -8.90 -6.14 -5.44
C PRO A 91 -9.03 -6.11 -6.97
N HIS A 92 -9.98 -5.35 -7.52
CA HIS A 92 -10.15 -5.12 -8.95
C HIS A 92 -9.09 -4.22 -9.56
N LEU A 93 -8.42 -3.41 -8.74
CA LEU A 93 -7.29 -2.58 -9.16
C LEU A 93 -6.01 -3.43 -9.37
N LEU A 94 -5.99 -4.63 -8.79
CA LEU A 94 -4.86 -5.55 -8.89
C LEU A 94 -5.03 -6.53 -10.04
N ARG A 95 -3.90 -6.85 -10.69
CA ARG A 95 -3.84 -7.94 -11.67
C ARG A 95 -4.20 -9.25 -10.97
N ARG A 96 -5.09 -10.06 -11.56
CA ARG A 96 -5.61 -11.31 -10.96
C ARG A 96 -4.51 -12.26 -10.46
N ASN A 97 -3.43 -12.43 -11.22
CA ASN A 97 -2.30 -13.28 -10.81
C ASN A 97 -1.58 -12.74 -9.56
N TYR A 98 -1.47 -11.41 -9.47
CA TYR A 98 -0.86 -10.76 -8.32
C TYR A 98 -1.71 -10.92 -7.06
N TYR A 99 -3.04 -10.77 -7.19
CA TYR A 99 -3.97 -11.05 -6.09
C TYR A 99 -3.88 -12.51 -5.61
N LYS A 100 -3.77 -13.47 -6.53
CA LYS A 100 -3.55 -14.89 -6.17
C LYS A 100 -2.25 -15.09 -5.40
N PHE A 101 -1.17 -14.44 -5.83
CA PHE A 101 0.10 -14.45 -5.11
C PHE A 101 -0.04 -13.90 -3.69
N LEU A 102 -0.70 -12.74 -3.53
CA LEU A 102 -0.96 -12.16 -2.20
C LEU A 102 -1.83 -13.07 -1.32
N CYS A 103 -2.83 -13.73 -1.90
CA CYS A 103 -3.62 -14.73 -1.17
C CYS A 103 -2.75 -15.89 -0.70
N SER A 104 -1.85 -16.42 -1.55
CA SER A 104 -0.91 -17.47 -1.17
C SER A 104 0.00 -17.04 -0.03
N ALA A 105 0.58 -15.83 -0.14
CA ALA A 105 1.47 -15.28 0.87
C ALA A 105 0.79 -15.04 2.24
N THR A 106 -0.53 -14.80 2.25
CA THR A 106 -1.32 -14.55 3.47
C THR A 106 -2.05 -15.79 4.00
N GLY A 107 -1.83 -16.97 3.40
CA GLY A 107 -2.54 -18.20 3.78
C GLY A 107 -4.04 -18.13 3.49
N ASN A 108 -4.43 -17.52 2.37
CA ASN A 108 -5.80 -17.31 1.90
C ASN A 108 -6.71 -16.48 2.83
N LYS A 109 -6.15 -15.83 3.85
CA LYS A 109 -6.91 -14.97 4.79
C LYS A 109 -7.57 -13.77 4.09
N LEU A 110 -6.99 -13.27 2.99
CA LEU A 110 -7.57 -12.19 2.18
C LEU A 110 -8.96 -12.52 1.60
N GLN A 111 -9.31 -13.80 1.49
CA GLN A 111 -10.63 -14.23 0.99
C GLN A 111 -11.72 -14.22 2.08
N LEU A 112 -11.33 -14.15 3.36
CA LEU A 112 -12.23 -14.17 4.51
C LEU A 112 -12.73 -12.77 4.90
N PHE A 113 -12.32 -11.73 4.18
CA PHE A 113 -12.85 -10.38 4.42
C PHE A 113 -14.31 -10.30 3.95
N ASN A 114 -15.15 -9.70 4.79
CA ASN A 114 -16.53 -9.41 4.43
C ASN A 114 -16.58 -8.21 3.46
N ARG A 115 -16.45 -8.51 2.17
CA ARG A 115 -16.45 -7.53 1.08
C ARG A 115 -17.73 -6.68 1.01
N PRO A 116 -18.94 -7.25 1.18
CA PRO A 116 -20.16 -6.46 1.28
C PRO A 116 -20.13 -5.37 2.35
N LEU A 117 -19.55 -5.66 3.53
CA LEU A 117 -19.39 -4.64 4.58
C LEU A 117 -18.45 -3.52 4.14
N ILE A 118 -17.30 -3.87 3.57
CA ILE A 118 -16.32 -2.88 3.08
C ILE A 118 -16.93 -2.00 2.00
N GLU A 119 -17.72 -2.57 1.10
CA GLU A 119 -18.44 -1.82 0.07
C GLU A 119 -19.51 -0.90 0.65
N ALA A 120 -20.29 -1.35 1.65
CA ALA A 120 -21.28 -0.52 2.30
C ALA A 120 -20.67 0.67 3.06
N PHE A 121 -19.52 0.49 3.71
CA PHE A 121 -18.88 1.56 4.48
C PHE A 121 -18.02 2.51 3.64
N PHE A 122 -17.24 1.97 2.68
CA PHE A 122 -16.26 2.76 1.93
C PHE A 122 -16.70 3.06 0.49
N GLY A 123 -17.77 2.44 -0.01
CA GLY A 123 -18.23 2.62 -1.39
C GLY A 123 -17.32 2.01 -2.45
N PHE A 124 -16.33 1.20 -2.06
CA PHE A 124 -15.46 0.52 -3.02
C PHE A 124 -16.16 -0.69 -3.64
N ASN A 125 -16.10 -0.80 -4.97
CA ASN A 125 -16.61 -1.93 -5.78
C ASN A 125 -15.80 -3.23 -5.55
N SER A 126 -15.67 -3.67 -4.30
CA SER A 126 -14.77 -4.74 -3.88
C SER A 126 -15.35 -6.14 -4.12
N SER A 127 -16.67 -6.26 -4.23
CA SER A 127 -17.41 -7.52 -4.42
C SER A 127 -17.47 -8.02 -5.87
N LYS A 128 -17.12 -7.20 -6.87
CA LYS A 128 -17.34 -7.51 -8.30
C LYS A 128 -16.61 -8.75 -8.84
N LEU A 129 -15.40 -9.04 -8.34
CA LEU A 129 -14.51 -10.04 -8.93
C LEU A 129 -14.32 -11.31 -8.10
N TYR A 130 -14.67 -11.27 -6.80
CA TYR A 130 -14.34 -12.35 -5.87
C TYR A 130 -15.56 -12.73 -5.03
N LYS A 131 -15.56 -13.98 -4.55
CA LYS A 131 -16.68 -14.51 -3.76
C LYS A 131 -16.89 -13.70 -2.49
N ASN A 132 -18.14 -13.31 -2.24
CA ASN A 132 -18.53 -12.66 -1.00
C ASN A 132 -18.45 -13.69 0.14
N PHE A 133 -17.74 -13.33 1.21
CA PHE A 133 -17.65 -14.12 2.43
C PHE A 133 -18.52 -13.49 3.52
N TRP A 134 -19.37 -14.31 4.14
CA TRP A 134 -20.21 -13.93 5.27
C TRP A 134 -19.76 -14.74 6.49
N PRO A 135 -19.16 -14.10 7.51
CA PRO A 135 -18.82 -14.80 8.74
C PRO A 135 -20.10 -15.17 9.50
N LYS A 136 -20.13 -16.39 10.06
CA LYS A 136 -21.14 -16.75 11.05
C LYS A 136 -20.77 -16.03 12.36
N LEU A 137 -21.57 -15.04 12.73
CA LEU A 137 -21.34 -14.24 13.92
C LEU A 137 -22.26 -14.74 15.03
N GLU A 138 -21.71 -15.06 16.19
CA GLU A 138 -22.52 -15.38 17.36
C GLU A 138 -22.99 -14.08 18.03
N PRO A 139 -24.31 -13.87 18.21
CA PRO A 139 -24.84 -12.60 18.71
C PRO A 139 -24.36 -12.27 20.14
N LYS A 140 -23.94 -13.29 20.90
CA LYS A 140 -23.43 -13.14 22.27
C LYS A 140 -22.05 -12.47 22.36
N LEU A 141 -21.28 -12.50 21.27
CA LEU A 141 -19.89 -12.02 21.23
C LEU A 141 -19.78 -10.65 20.53
N LEU A 142 -20.90 -10.07 20.10
CA LEU A 142 -20.92 -8.80 19.38
C LEU A 142 -21.20 -7.63 20.32
N THR A 143 -20.32 -6.62 20.28
CA THR A 143 -20.55 -5.33 20.92
C THR A 143 -21.46 -4.42 20.10
N ILE A 144 -21.62 -4.70 18.80
CA ILE A 144 -22.36 -3.88 17.84
C ILE A 144 -23.50 -4.71 17.25
N ASN A 145 -24.68 -4.11 17.09
CA ASN A 145 -25.83 -4.80 16.55
C ASN A 145 -25.57 -5.24 15.08
N PRO A 146 -25.56 -6.56 14.78
CA PRO A 146 -25.27 -7.07 13.45
C PRO A 146 -26.34 -6.72 12.40
N ALA A 147 -27.58 -6.37 12.82
CA ALA A 147 -28.67 -6.06 11.91
C ALA A 147 -28.40 -4.83 11.03
N PHE A 148 -27.65 -3.84 11.53
CA PHE A 148 -27.33 -2.63 10.76
C PHE A 148 -26.33 -2.89 9.61
N TYR A 149 -25.53 -3.94 9.71
CA TYR A 149 -24.37 -4.15 8.84
C TYR A 149 -24.46 -5.46 8.05
N CYS A 150 -25.12 -6.49 8.56
CA CYS A 150 -25.26 -7.80 7.91
C CYS A 150 -26.70 -8.07 7.44
N LEU A 151 -27.27 -7.14 6.65
CA LEU A 151 -28.68 -7.15 6.23
C LEU A 151 -29.12 -8.41 5.43
N LYS A 152 -28.21 -9.17 4.83
CA LYS A 152 -28.55 -10.35 4.00
C LYS A 152 -28.53 -11.69 4.76
N SER A 153 -28.21 -11.70 6.06
CA SER A 153 -28.08 -12.94 6.86
C SER A 153 -29.37 -13.38 7.56
N GLN A 154 -30.49 -12.67 7.42
CA GLN A 154 -31.68 -12.91 8.25
C GLN A 154 -32.69 -13.95 7.72
N HIS A 155 -32.34 -14.73 6.70
CA HIS A 155 -33.13 -15.91 6.35
C HIS A 155 -32.58 -17.11 7.13
N PHE A 156 -33.00 -17.20 8.40
CA PHE A 156 -33.05 -18.47 9.13
C PHE A 156 -34.41 -19.13 8.88
#